data_AF-A0A7C7LB38-F1
#
_entry.id   AF-A0A7C7LB38-F1
#
_cell.length_a   1.000
_cell.length_b   1.000
_cell.length_c   1.000
_cell.angle_alpha   90.00
_cell.angle_beta   90.00
_cell.angle_gamma   90.00
#
_symmetry.space_group_name_H-M   'P 1'
#
loop_
_entity.id
_entity.type
_entity.pdbx_description
1 polymer ?
#
loop_
_entity_poly.entity_id
_entity_poly.type
_entity_poly.pdbx_seq_one_letter_code
_entity_poly.pdbx_strand_id
1 'polypeptide(L)' 'MSLDTPRKSSISCYGHTNLTTPYLDRLAPNATLLETCISPHIPTRPAHTTMLTGKDALAHQIITQDGSLNPDSDIMRSC' A
#
# COMPACT_ATOMS: atom_id res chain seq x y z
N MET A 1 -7.89 4.96 0.52
CA MET A 1 -6.89 5.90 -0.02
C MET A 1 -5.54 5.19 -0.04
N SER A 2 -4.74 5.33 -1.10
CA SER A 2 -3.42 4.72 -1.23
C SER A 2 -2.44 5.75 -1.79
N LEU A 3 -1.18 5.69 -1.38
CA LEU A 3 -0.10 6.59 -1.80
C LEU A 3 0.99 5.74 -2.46
N ASP A 4 1.50 6.19 -3.61
CA ASP A 4 2.55 5.48 -4.34
C ASP A 4 3.94 5.94 -3.89
N THR A 5 4.87 5.00 -3.73
CA THR A 5 6.25 5.21 -3.27
C THR A 5 6.46 5.94 -1.91
N PRO A 6 5.56 5.87 -0.91
CA PRO A 6 5.81 6.54 0.36
C PRO A 6 6.93 5.84 1.13
N ARG A 7 7.91 6.61 1.58
CA ARG A 7 8.95 6.11 2.50
C ARG A 7 8.58 6.51 3.92
N LYS A 8 8.52 5.54 4.85
CA LYS A 8 8.28 5.78 6.30
C LYS A 8 9.12 6.93 6.85
N SER A 9 10.41 6.95 6.51
CA SER A 9 11.36 7.96 6.98
C SER A 9 11.06 9.40 6.53
N SER A 10 10.20 9.58 5.53
CA SER A 10 9.89 10.86 4.91
C SER A 10 8.54 11.41 5.37
N ILE A 11 7.88 10.75 6.32
CA ILE A 11 6.58 11.12 6.85
C ILE A 11 6.76 11.64 8.27
N SER A 12 6.23 12.84 8.57
CA SER A 12 6.46 13.52 9.85
C SER A 12 5.86 12.79 11.04
N CYS A 13 4.69 12.14 10.90
CA CYS A 13 4.12 11.29 11.97
C CYS A 13 4.97 10.06 12.34
N TYR A 14 5.93 9.67 11.50
CA TYR A 14 6.90 8.61 11.81
C TYR A 14 8.26 9.15 12.29
N GLY A 15 8.36 10.44 12.62
CA GLY A 15 9.57 11.06 13.18
C GLY A 15 10.50 11.69 12.14
N HIS A 16 10.00 12.05 10.95
CA HIS A 16 10.80 12.83 10.00
C HIS A 16 11.09 14.24 10.53
N THR A 17 12.32 14.74 10.34
CA THR A 17 12.77 16.04 10.87
C THR A 17 11.96 17.22 10.34
N ASN A 18 11.56 17.17 9.07
CA ASN A 18 10.75 18.21 8.44
C ASN A 18 9.26 17.87 8.59
N LEU A 19 8.41 18.90 8.69
CA LEU A 19 6.96 18.74 8.66
C LEU A 19 6.48 18.48 7.22
N THR A 20 6.57 17.23 6.75
CA THR A 20 6.24 16.83 5.38
C THR A 20 4.77 16.45 5.19
N THR A 21 4.10 15.96 6.24
CA THR A 21 2.72 15.44 6.14
C THR A 21 1.79 16.01 7.20
N PRO A 22 1.58 17.34 7.25
CA PRO A 22 0.84 18.01 8.32
C PRO A 22 -0.61 17.50 8.49
N TYR A 23 -1.27 17.12 7.41
CA TYR A 23 -2.63 16.58 7.46
C TYR A 23 -2.71 15.15 8.02
N LEU A 24 -1.69 14.31 7.75
CA LEU A 24 -1.60 12.98 8.35
C LEU A 24 -1.26 13.07 9.84
N ASP A 25 -0.40 14.02 10.21
CA ASP A 25 -0.04 14.27 11.60
C ASP A 25 -1.26 14.71 12.43
N ARG A 26 -2.16 15.50 11.84
CA ARG A 26 -3.44 15.87 12.48
C ARG A 26 -4.39 14.69 12.65
N LEU A 27 -4.32 13.69 11.78
CA LEU A 27 -5.14 12.47 11.86
C LEU A 27 -4.60 11.49 12.91
N ALA A 28 -3.28 11.44 13.10
CA ALA A 28 -2.59 10.46 13.94
C ALA A 28 -3.13 10.35 15.39
N PRO A 29 -3.49 11.42 16.11
CA PRO A 29 -4.04 11.32 17.48
C PRO A 29 -5.39 10.60 17.56
N ASN A 30 -6.14 10.55 16.45
CA ASN A 30 -7.46 9.91 16.37
C ASN A 30 -7.40 8.57 15.61
N ALA A 31 -6.21 8.05 15.34
CA ALA A 31 -6.00 6.86 14.53
C ALA A 31 -4.91 5.96 15.15
N THR A 32 -4.81 4.72 14.66
CA THR A 32 -3.74 3.81 15.05
C THR A 32 -2.60 3.89 14.04
N LEU A 33 -1.41 4.25 14.50
CA LEU A 33 -0.20 4.27 13.68
C LEU A 33 0.42 2.86 13.62
N LEU A 34 0.66 2.36 12.42
CA LEU A 34 1.32 1.06 12.20
C LEU A 34 2.83 1.27 12.03
N GLU A 35 3.62 0.94 13.04
CA GLU A 35 5.08 1.12 12.96
C GLU A 35 5.76 0.15 11.98
N THR A 36 5.16 -1.03 11.81
CA THR A 36 5.65 -2.10 10.93
C THR A 36 4.56 -2.46 9.93
N CYS A 37 4.62 -1.82 8.77
CA CYS A 37 3.78 -2.13 7.61
C CYS A 37 4.70 -2.27 6.40
N ILE A 38 4.80 -3.49 5.86
CA ILE A 38 5.74 -3.83 4.79
C ILE A 38 4.94 -4.00 3.49
N SER A 39 5.42 -3.41 2.40
CA SER A 39 4.81 -3.61 1.09
C SER A 39 4.91 -5.09 0.70
N PRO A 40 3.80 -5.74 0.27
CA PRO A 40 3.83 -7.15 -0.11
C PRO A 40 4.71 -7.39 -1.34
N HIS A 41 4.80 -6.41 -2.24
CA HIS A 41 5.62 -6.48 -3.45
C HIS A 41 6.30 -5.14 -3.77
N ILE A 42 7.38 -5.20 -4.56
CA ILE A 42 8.17 -4.02 -4.96
C ILE A 42 7.48 -3.20 -6.06
N PRO A 43 6.91 -3.80 -7.14
CA PRO A 43 6.30 -3.00 -8.19
C PRO A 43 4.90 -2.54 -7.77
N THR A 44 4.53 -1.32 -8.21
CA THR A 44 3.26 -0.66 -7.84
C THR A 44 2.06 -1.54 -8.14
N ARG A 45 1.92 -2.05 -9.36
CA ARG A 45 0.72 -2.80 -9.79
C ARG A 45 0.51 -4.10 -8.98
N PRO A 46 1.50 -4.98 -8.79
CA PRO A 46 1.42 -6.11 -7.85
C PRO A 46 1.04 -5.67 -6.44
N ALA A 47 1.76 -4.71 -5.86
CA ALA A 47 1.54 -4.29 -4.48
C ALA A 47 0.12 -3.75 -4.25
N HIS A 48 -0.36 -2.90 -5.16
CA HIS A 48 -1.71 -2.36 -5.12
C HIS A 48 -2.76 -3.43 -5.38
N THR A 49 -2.50 -4.40 -6.27
CA THR A 49 -3.42 -5.52 -6.50
C THR A 49 -3.58 -6.37 -5.23
N THR A 50 -2.48 -6.71 -4.56
CA THR A 50 -2.52 -7.42 -3.27
C THR A 50 -3.29 -6.62 -2.21
N MET A 51 -3.01 -5.31 -2.09
CA MET A 51 -3.71 -4.44 -1.13
C MET A 51 -5.22 -4.35 -1.38
N LEU A 52 -5.66 -4.36 -2.65
CA LEU A 52 -7.08 -4.23 -3.01
C LEU A 52 -7.84 -5.56 -3.00
N THR A 53 -7.16 -6.67 -3.28
CA THR A 53 -7.76 -8.02 -3.29
C THR A 53 -7.64 -8.75 -1.96
N GLY A 54 -6.69 -8.36 -1.11
CA GLY A 54 -6.32 -9.13 0.09
C GLY A 54 -5.70 -10.49 -0.23
N LYS A 55 -5.24 -10.72 -1.47
CA LYS A 55 -4.65 -11.98 -1.93
C LYS A 55 -3.18 -11.78 -2.28
N ASP A 56 -2.37 -12.81 -2.08
CA ASP A 56 -0.95 -12.82 -2.46
C ASP A 56 -0.77 -12.75 -3.99
N ALA A 57 0.38 -12.29 -4.49
CA ALA A 57 0.64 -12.25 -5.93
C ALA A 57 0.66 -13.62 -6.59
N LEU A 58 0.93 -14.70 -5.85
CA LEU A 58 0.77 -16.05 -6.36
C LEU A 58 -0.71 -16.43 -6.58
N ALA A 59 -1.65 -15.79 -5.88
CA ALA A 59 -3.07 -16.04 -6.10
C ALA A 59 -3.63 -15.19 -7.24
N HIS A 60 -3.24 -13.90 -7.34
CA HIS A 60 -3.74 -13.00 -8.39
C HIS A 60 -2.87 -12.91 -9.65
N GLN A 61 -1.73 -13.59 -9.69
CA GLN A 61 -0.83 -13.74 -10.85
C GLN A 61 -0.30 -12.43 -11.46
N ILE A 62 -0.52 -11.29 -10.80
CA ILE A 62 -0.02 -9.98 -11.21
C ILE A 62 1.32 -9.74 -10.51
N ILE A 63 2.39 -10.09 -11.21
CA ILE A 63 3.77 -10.04 -10.69
C ILE A 63 4.62 -8.93 -11.31
N THR A 64 4.20 -8.36 -12.46
CA THR A 64 4.92 -7.29 -13.18
C THR A 64 4.12 -6.00 -13.26
N GLN A 65 4.82 -4.88 -13.40
CA GLN A 65 4.19 -3.58 -13.68
C GLN A 65 3.53 -3.55 -15.06
N ASP A 66 4.22 -4.07 -16.07
CA ASP A 66 3.86 -3.94 -17.49
C ASP A 66 3.19 -5.20 -18.07
N GLY A 67 2.26 -5.79 -17.30
CA GLY A 67 1.51 -6.97 -17.74
C GLY A 67 0.09 -6.60 -18.17
N SER A 68 -0.41 -7.20 -19.25
CA SER A 68 -1.80 -7.08 -19.70
C SER A 68 -2.79 -7.97 -18.94
N LEU A 69 -2.27 -8.77 -18.00
CA LEU A 69 -3.09 -9.63 -17.15
C LEU A 69 -3.93 -8.78 -16.21
N ASN A 70 -5.24 -8.88 -16.35
CA ASN A 70 -6.21 -8.36 -15.40
C ASN A 70 -6.51 -9.44 -14.34
N PRO A 71 -6.78 -9.04 -13.10
CA PRO A 71 -7.16 -10.00 -12.07
C PRO A 71 -8.50 -10.64 -12.43
N ASP A 72 -8.61 -11.95 -12.24
CA ASP A 72 -9.85 -12.68 -12.48
C ASP A 72 -10.99 -12.12 -11.60
N SER A 73 -12.19 -12.07 -12.16
CA SER A 73 -13.36 -11.50 -11.46
C SER A 73 -13.72 -12.25 -10.18
N ASP A 74 -13.37 -13.54 -10.10
CA ASP A 74 -13.64 -14.37 -8.93
C ASP A 74 -12.70 -14.03 -7.76
N ILE A 75 -11.46 -13.60 -8.06
CA ILE A 75 -10.51 -13.11 -7.06
C ILE A 75 -11.06 -11.84 -6.40
N MET A 76 -11.70 -10.98 -7.20
CA MET A 76 -12.32 -9.74 -6.73
C MET A 76 -13.64 -9.96 -5.96
N ARG A 77 -14.28 -11.13 -6.09
CA ARG A 77 -15.57 -11.47 -5.46
C ARG A 77 -15.45 -12.35 -4.21
N SER A 78 -14.26 -12.86 -3.92
CA SER A 78 -14.00 -13.80 -2.82
C SER A 78 -13.89 -13.13 -1.43
N CYS A 79 -14.20 -11.83 -1.30
CA CYS A 79 -14.12 -11.09 -0.04
C CYS A 79 -15.47 -11.03 0.69
#